data_AF-A0A956Z518-F1
#
_entry.id   AF-A0A956Z518-F1
#
_cell.length_a   1.000
_cell.length_b   1.000
_cell.length_c   1.000
_cell.angle_alpha   90.00
_cell.angle_beta   90.00
_cell.angle_gamma   90.00
#
_symmetry.space_group_name_H-M   'P 1'
#
loop_
_entity.id
_entity.type
_entity.pdbx_description
1 polymer ?
#
loop_
_entity_poly.entity_id
_entity_poly.type
_entity_poly.pdbx_seq_one_letter_code
_entity_poly.pdbx_strand_id
1 'polypeptide(L)'
;PCVLGIIPGETSLDEAGRILNEHPWVIDYQLSRSITADSGYLIWRWSGAQPAIIDERQEAALWVEDGQVEWLQVTTRIPFGDVWLWLGTPSSGYIWYVELTAERIFQRMYYADDAMLVEFDVLCPTHLNGFWSAPVRLRYGVLPADDALAYQTPRWGACE
;
A
#
# COMPACT_ATOMS: atom_id res chain seq x y z
N PRO A 1 13.87 0.15 -0.18
CA PRO A 1 13.15 0.90 0.88
C PRO A 1 12.79 -0.07 2.01
N CYS A 2 12.98 0.30 3.28
CA CYS A 2 12.74 -0.60 4.41
C CYS A 2 11.88 0.08 5.48
N VAL A 3 10.75 -0.54 5.81
CA VAL A 3 9.87 -0.12 6.91
C VAL A 3 10.20 -1.01 8.09
N LEU A 4 10.55 -0.42 9.25
CA LEU A 4 10.95 -1.15 10.46
C LEU A 4 12.21 -2.05 10.28
N GLY A 5 12.96 -1.86 9.19
CA GLY A 5 14.08 -2.73 8.83
C GLY A 5 13.67 -4.02 8.10
N ILE A 6 12.39 -4.18 7.74
CA ILE A 6 11.92 -5.30 6.91
C ILE A 6 12.23 -4.98 5.44
N ILE A 7 12.92 -5.91 4.79
CA ILE A 7 13.35 -5.82 3.39
C ILE A 7 12.67 -6.95 2.59
N PRO A 8 11.76 -6.62 1.66
CA PRO A 8 11.15 -7.62 0.80
C PRO A 8 12.19 -8.39 -0.03
N GLY A 9 12.03 -9.70 -0.14
CA GLY A 9 12.95 -10.64 -0.80
C GLY A 9 14.17 -11.05 0.04
N GLU A 10 14.36 -10.48 1.24
CA GLU A 10 15.49 -10.81 2.12
C GLU A 10 15.01 -11.23 3.52
N THR A 11 14.02 -10.53 4.09
CA THR A 11 13.51 -10.82 5.43
C THR A 11 12.59 -12.04 5.42
N SER A 12 12.85 -13.01 6.31
CA SER A 12 12.00 -14.19 6.49
C SER A 12 10.75 -13.88 7.34
N LEU A 13 9.74 -14.75 7.29
CA LEU A 13 8.55 -14.65 8.14
C LEU A 13 8.91 -14.61 9.64
N ASP A 14 9.79 -15.51 10.08
CA ASP A 14 10.19 -15.58 11.49
C ASP A 14 10.95 -14.31 11.92
N GLU A 15 11.82 -13.79 11.05
CA GLU A 15 12.52 -12.54 11.31
C GLU A 15 11.56 -11.33 11.34
N ALA A 16 10.63 -11.25 10.38
CA ALA A 16 9.61 -10.20 10.36
C ALA A 16 8.74 -10.24 11.63
N GLY A 17 8.31 -11.42 12.06
CA GLY A 17 7.55 -11.61 13.30
C GLY A 17 8.33 -11.15 14.53
N ARG A 18 9.64 -11.43 14.60
CA ARG A 18 10.52 -10.94 15.67
C ARG A 18 10.66 -9.42 15.63
N ILE A 19 10.93 -8.84 14.46
CA ILE A 19 11.03 -7.38 14.29
C ILE A 19 9.75 -6.71 14.77
N LEU A 20 8.59 -7.17 14.34
CA LEU A 20 7.30 -6.58 14.71
C LEU A 20 6.99 -6.75 16.20
N ASN A 21 7.36 -7.87 16.81
CA ASN A 21 7.21 -8.10 18.24
C ASN A 21 8.09 -7.16 19.10
N GLU A 22 9.26 -6.79 18.61
CA GLU A 22 10.26 -6.00 19.34
C GLU A 22 10.19 -4.49 19.02
N HIS A 23 9.52 -4.08 17.94
CA HIS A 23 9.55 -2.70 17.48
C HIS A 23 8.63 -1.77 18.29
N PRO A 24 9.12 -0.63 18.82
CA PRO A 24 8.31 0.30 19.63
C PRO A 24 7.16 0.99 18.86
N TRP A 25 7.08 0.80 17.54
CA TRP A 25 6.04 1.38 16.68
C TRP A 25 4.84 0.44 16.53
N VAL A 26 4.95 -0.80 17.00
CA VAL A 26 3.94 -1.84 16.81
C VAL A 26 3.32 -2.17 18.17
N ILE A 27 1.99 -2.22 18.24
CA ILE A 27 1.27 -2.64 19.46
C ILE A 27 1.15 -4.17 19.49
N ASP A 28 0.68 -4.73 18.39
CA ASP A 28 0.42 -6.14 18.17
C ASP A 28 0.37 -6.44 16.68
N TYR A 29 0.57 -7.71 16.35
CA TYR A 29 0.44 -8.22 15.00
C TYR A 29 -0.30 -9.55 14.97
N GLN A 30 -0.89 -9.86 13.82
CA GLN A 30 -1.61 -11.11 13.58
C GLN A 30 -1.07 -11.74 12.29
N LEU A 31 -0.83 -13.05 12.33
CA LEU A 31 -0.46 -13.85 11.18
C LEU A 31 -1.66 -14.67 10.73
N SER A 32 -2.12 -14.43 9.50
CA SER A 32 -3.10 -15.25 8.80
C SER A 32 -2.39 -16.10 7.76
N ARG A 33 -2.23 -17.40 8.05
CA ARG A 33 -1.58 -18.34 7.12
C ARG A 33 -2.51 -18.72 5.97
N SER A 34 -1.91 -18.91 4.80
CA SER A 34 -2.56 -19.52 3.64
C SER A 34 -2.67 -21.04 3.80
N ILE A 35 -3.16 -21.72 2.76
CA ILE A 35 -3.21 -23.19 2.68
C ILE A 35 -1.79 -23.78 2.69
N THR A 36 -0.82 -23.06 2.11
CA THR A 36 0.60 -23.36 2.21
C THR A 36 1.13 -22.89 3.57
N ALA A 37 1.89 -23.76 4.26
CA ALA A 37 2.31 -23.50 5.64
C ALA A 37 3.19 -22.24 5.79
N ASP A 38 3.86 -21.85 4.70
CA ASP A 38 4.89 -20.82 4.66
C ASP A 38 4.46 -19.56 3.90
N SER A 39 3.20 -19.46 3.46
CA SER A 39 2.64 -18.24 2.85
C SER A 39 1.54 -17.65 3.73
N GLY A 40 1.36 -16.33 3.71
CA GLY A 40 0.32 -15.69 4.49
C GLY A 40 0.43 -14.17 4.61
N TYR A 41 -0.60 -13.58 5.23
CA TYR A 41 -0.63 -12.17 5.58
C TYR A 41 -0.20 -11.96 7.01
N LEU A 42 0.66 -10.98 7.23
CA LEU A 42 0.93 -10.46 8.54
C LEU A 42 0.43 -9.01 8.59
N ILE A 43 -0.52 -8.73 9.49
CA ILE A 43 -1.09 -7.40 9.70
C ILE A 43 -0.71 -6.90 11.10
N TRP A 44 -0.49 -5.60 11.25
CA TRP A 44 -0.15 -5.02 12.55
C TRP A 44 -0.75 -3.63 12.76
N ARG A 45 -0.87 -3.27 14.04
CA ARG A 45 -1.38 -1.98 14.50
C ARG A 45 -0.26 -1.09 15.04
N TRP A 46 -0.38 0.20 14.77
CA TRP A 46 0.61 1.21 15.13
C TRP A 46 0.43 1.71 16.56
N SER A 47 1.53 1.94 17.29
CA SER A 47 1.52 2.39 18.68
C SER A 47 1.29 3.90 18.86
N GLY A 48 1.42 4.68 17.79
CA GLY A 48 1.48 6.14 17.83
C GLY A 48 2.91 6.68 17.98
N ALA A 49 3.93 5.82 18.15
CA ALA A 49 5.33 6.21 18.22
C ALA A 49 6.02 6.32 16.85
N GLN A 50 5.36 5.88 15.78
CA GLN A 50 5.85 5.99 14.41
C GLN A 50 5.83 7.43 13.88
N PRO A 51 6.54 7.74 12.77
CA PRO A 51 6.55 9.06 12.18
C PRO A 51 5.14 9.52 11.79
N ALA A 52 4.86 10.82 11.97
CA ALA A 52 3.54 11.40 11.77
C ALA A 52 2.97 11.24 10.33
N ILE A 53 3.84 10.92 9.36
CA ILE A 53 3.47 10.66 7.97
C ILE A 53 2.73 9.33 7.79
N ILE A 54 2.87 8.37 8.72
CA ILE A 54 2.12 7.12 8.73
C ILE A 54 0.78 7.36 9.41
N ASP A 55 -0.32 6.87 8.82
CA ASP A 55 -1.63 6.95 9.45
C ASP A 55 -1.82 5.80 10.44
N GLU A 56 -1.72 6.08 11.75
CA GLU A 56 -1.87 5.07 12.80
C GLU A 56 -3.24 4.38 12.83
N ARG A 57 -4.25 4.98 12.21
CA ARG A 57 -5.63 4.48 12.23
C ARG A 57 -5.83 3.30 11.30
N GLN A 58 -4.89 3.06 10.40
CA GLN A 58 -4.94 2.03 9.39
C GLN A 58 -3.88 0.97 9.71
N GLU A 59 -4.26 -0.30 9.66
CA GLU A 59 -3.33 -1.39 9.78
C GLU A 59 -2.32 -1.36 8.62
N ALA A 60 -1.09 -1.73 8.92
CA ALA A 60 -0.12 -2.05 7.90
C ALA A 60 -0.04 -3.57 7.73
N ALA A 61 0.43 -3.99 6.56
CA ALA A 61 0.38 -5.38 6.17
C ALA A 61 1.65 -5.76 5.41
N LEU A 62 2.01 -7.03 5.48
CA LEU A 62 2.95 -7.65 4.56
C LEU A 62 2.42 -9.00 4.10
N TRP A 63 2.88 -9.42 2.93
CA TRP A 63 2.66 -10.76 2.40
C TRP A 63 3.95 -11.55 2.45
N VAL A 64 3.80 -12.82 2.80
CA VAL A 64 4.87 -13.79 2.79
C VAL A 64 4.51 -14.87 1.77
N GLU A 65 5.49 -15.25 0.97
CA GLU A 65 5.44 -16.40 0.07
C GLU A 65 6.69 -17.25 0.33
N ASP A 66 6.53 -18.57 0.43
CA ASP A 66 7.63 -19.52 0.67
C ASP A 66 8.56 -19.10 1.83
N GLY A 67 7.98 -18.56 2.89
CA GLY A 67 8.68 -18.14 4.11
C GLY A 67 9.42 -16.81 4.01
N GLN A 68 9.33 -16.09 2.89
CA GLN A 68 9.98 -14.80 2.67
C GLN A 68 8.97 -13.68 2.47
N VAL A 69 9.26 -12.49 3.00
CA VAL A 69 8.43 -11.30 2.77
C VAL A 69 8.52 -10.91 1.30
N GLU A 70 7.41 -10.93 0.56
CA GLU A 70 7.40 -10.49 -0.83
C GLU A 70 7.13 -9.01 -0.97
N TRP A 71 6.20 -8.49 -0.16
CA TRP A 71 5.86 -7.09 -0.16
C TRP A 71 5.34 -6.64 1.19
N LEU A 72 5.46 -5.34 1.46
CA LEU A 72 4.87 -4.68 2.62
C LEU A 72 4.11 -3.43 2.17
N GLN A 73 3.07 -3.07 2.91
CA GLN A 73 2.20 -1.95 2.63
C GLN A 73 1.96 -1.12 3.89
N VAL A 74 2.04 0.20 3.74
CA VAL A 74 1.75 1.17 4.80
C VAL A 74 0.82 2.24 4.26
N THR A 75 -0.25 2.54 5.01
CA THR A 75 -1.09 3.70 4.73
C THR A 75 -0.44 4.95 5.30
N THR A 76 -0.32 5.98 4.46
CA THR A 76 0.29 7.25 4.82
C THR A 76 -0.73 8.37 4.86
N ARG A 77 -0.32 9.53 5.36
CA ARG A 77 -1.04 10.80 5.27
C ARG A 77 -0.59 11.64 4.08
N ILE A 78 0.25 11.10 3.20
CA ILE A 78 0.77 11.82 2.04
C ILE A 78 -0.36 11.94 1.02
N PRO A 79 -0.72 13.17 0.61
CA PRO A 79 -1.63 13.38 -0.49
C PRO A 79 -1.08 12.81 -1.79
N PHE A 80 -1.94 12.21 -2.62
CA PHE A 80 -1.52 11.72 -3.94
C PHE A 80 -0.89 12.82 -4.80
N GLY A 81 -1.37 14.07 -4.71
CA GLY A 81 -0.77 15.21 -5.42
C GLY A 81 0.70 15.43 -5.09
N ASP A 82 1.10 15.24 -3.84
CA ASP A 82 2.51 15.40 -3.44
C ASP A 82 3.37 14.27 -4.02
N VAL A 83 2.85 13.04 -4.02
CA VAL A 83 3.52 11.89 -4.68
C VAL A 83 3.74 12.17 -6.17
N TRP A 84 2.70 12.65 -6.86
CA TRP A 84 2.77 12.99 -8.28
C TRP A 84 3.77 14.10 -8.56
N LEU A 85 3.85 15.12 -7.70
CA LEU A 85 4.80 16.23 -7.86
C LEU A 85 6.25 15.78 -7.63
N TRP A 86 6.48 14.82 -6.73
CA TRP A 86 7.83 14.33 -6.42
C TRP A 86 8.33 13.28 -7.41
N LEU A 87 7.48 12.34 -7.80
CA LEU A 87 7.87 11.19 -8.62
C LEU A 87 7.49 11.35 -10.10
N GLY A 88 6.64 12.32 -10.42
CA GLY A 88 6.12 12.52 -11.76
C GLY A 88 4.97 11.57 -12.09
N THR A 89 4.85 11.24 -13.38
CA THR A 89 3.80 10.37 -13.88
C THR A 89 4.18 8.89 -13.67
N PRO A 90 3.29 8.06 -13.10
CA PRO A 90 3.56 6.65 -12.94
C PRO A 90 3.71 5.96 -14.30
N SER A 91 4.54 4.92 -14.33
CA SER A 91 4.83 4.14 -15.55
C SER A 91 3.56 3.49 -16.10
N SER A 92 2.69 3.02 -15.21
CA SER A 92 1.46 2.33 -15.53
C SER A 92 0.48 2.36 -14.36
N GLY A 93 -0.77 1.95 -14.59
CA GLY A 93 -1.71 1.79 -13.49
C GLY A 93 -3.11 1.34 -13.93
N TYR A 94 -3.96 1.18 -12.93
CA TYR A 94 -5.33 0.74 -13.09
C TYR A 94 -6.29 1.59 -12.28
N ILE A 95 -7.45 1.79 -12.88
CA ILE A 95 -8.62 2.37 -12.25
C ILE A 95 -9.69 1.30 -12.27
N TRP A 96 -10.25 0.97 -11.12
CA TRP A 96 -11.41 0.10 -11.06
C TRP A 96 -12.49 0.67 -10.15
N TYR A 97 -13.72 0.31 -10.50
CA TYR A 97 -14.93 0.81 -9.87
C TYR A 97 -15.53 -0.29 -9.03
N VAL A 98 -16.02 0.09 -7.86
CA VAL A 98 -16.73 -0.82 -6.98
C VAL A 98 -18.06 -0.18 -6.60
N GLU A 99 -19.14 -0.75 -7.13
CA GLU A 99 -20.52 -0.39 -6.80
C GLU A 99 -20.89 -0.98 -5.43
N LEU A 100 -20.61 -0.23 -4.37
CA LEU A 100 -21.05 -0.51 -3.01
C LEU A 100 -21.96 0.61 -2.50
N THR A 101 -22.44 0.51 -1.25
CA THR A 101 -23.25 1.55 -0.60
C THR A 101 -22.59 2.93 -0.57
N ALA A 102 -21.27 2.99 -0.70
CA ALA A 102 -20.53 4.19 -1.09
C ALA A 102 -19.69 3.84 -2.32
N GLU A 103 -20.13 4.32 -3.48
CA GLU A 103 -19.40 4.15 -4.74
C GLU A 103 -17.98 4.71 -4.60
N ARG A 104 -16.99 3.89 -4.95
CA ARG A 104 -15.58 4.24 -4.86
C ARG A 104 -14.85 3.92 -6.15
N ILE A 105 -13.90 4.79 -6.49
CA ILE A 105 -12.88 4.52 -7.48
C ILE A 105 -11.61 4.14 -6.73
N PHE A 106 -11.05 2.99 -7.08
CA PHE A 106 -9.74 2.58 -6.61
C PHE A 106 -8.70 2.85 -7.70
N GLN A 107 -7.57 3.38 -7.26
CA GLN A 107 -6.45 3.76 -8.09
C GLN A 107 -5.24 2.95 -7.65
N ARG A 108 -4.56 2.31 -8.61
CA ARG A 108 -3.28 1.63 -8.40
C ARG A 108 -2.29 2.09 -9.45
N MET A 109 -1.15 2.59 -9.03
CA MET A 109 -0.14 3.20 -9.90
C MET A 109 1.24 2.62 -9.60
N TYR A 110 1.96 2.26 -10.64
CA TYR A 110 3.29 1.66 -10.55
C TYR A 110 4.34 2.70 -10.90
N TYR A 111 5.30 2.89 -9.99
CA TYR A 111 6.51 3.68 -10.21
C TYR A 111 7.66 2.68 -10.35
N ALA A 112 7.94 2.26 -11.58
CA ALA A 112 8.84 1.13 -11.86
C ALA A 112 10.27 1.41 -11.39
N ASP A 113 10.75 2.64 -11.58
CA ASP A 113 12.11 3.06 -11.19
C ASP A 113 12.33 2.99 -9.68
N ASP A 114 11.26 3.09 -8.88
CA ASP A 114 11.29 3.06 -7.41
C ASP A 114 10.89 1.70 -6.82
N ALA A 115 10.52 0.72 -7.67
CA ALA A 115 9.90 -0.54 -7.27
C ALA A 115 8.74 -0.32 -6.26
N MET A 116 7.91 0.68 -6.54
CA MET A 116 6.86 1.14 -5.63
C MET A 116 5.49 1.13 -6.30
N LEU A 117 4.51 0.68 -5.53
CA LEU A 117 3.10 0.73 -5.86
C LEU A 117 2.42 1.76 -4.97
N VAL A 118 1.66 2.66 -5.59
CA VAL A 118 0.86 3.67 -4.92
C VAL A 118 -0.61 3.32 -5.12
N GLU A 119 -1.33 3.15 -4.03
CA GLU A 119 -2.76 2.83 -4.03
C GLU A 119 -3.54 3.87 -3.24
N PHE A 120 -4.67 4.32 -3.75
CA PHE A 120 -5.63 5.10 -2.98
C PHE A 120 -7.03 4.91 -3.55
N ASP A 121 -8.02 5.40 -2.84
CA ASP A 121 -9.39 5.38 -3.31
C ASP A 121 -10.10 6.69 -2.97
N VAL A 122 -11.08 7.03 -3.80
CA VAL A 122 -11.87 8.25 -3.69
C VAL A 122 -13.34 7.92 -3.81
N LEU A 123 -14.17 8.74 -3.17
CA LEU A 123 -15.61 8.65 -3.31
C LEU A 123 -16.05 9.14 -4.69
N CYS A 124 -17.09 8.49 -5.21
CA CYS A 124 -17.84 8.95 -6.35
C CYS A 124 -18.97 9.93 -5.94
N PRO A 125 -19.24 10.98 -6.73
CA PRO A 125 -18.50 11.40 -7.93
C PRO A 125 -17.13 11.99 -7.59
N THR A 126 -16.15 11.76 -8.46
CA THR A 126 -14.77 12.21 -8.20
C THR A 126 -14.62 13.71 -8.38
N HIS A 127 -14.17 14.39 -7.32
CA HIS A 127 -13.81 15.80 -7.33
C HIS A 127 -12.30 15.99 -7.42
N LEU A 128 -11.85 17.00 -8.18
CA LEU A 128 -10.43 17.33 -8.36
C LEU A 128 -9.67 17.43 -7.03
N ASN A 129 -10.22 18.16 -6.07
CA ASN A 129 -9.60 18.31 -4.75
C ASN A 129 -9.56 17.00 -3.97
N GLY A 130 -10.63 16.20 -4.01
CA GLY A 130 -10.68 14.92 -3.30
C GLY A 130 -9.68 13.91 -3.87
N PHE A 131 -9.46 13.94 -5.19
CA PHE A 131 -8.47 13.09 -5.85
C PHE A 131 -7.04 13.43 -5.47
N TRP A 132 -6.64 14.70 -5.58
CA TRP A 132 -5.26 15.10 -5.28
C TRP A 132 -4.94 15.11 -3.78
N SER A 133 -5.95 15.27 -2.92
CA SER A 133 -5.79 15.22 -1.47
C SER A 133 -5.97 13.82 -0.86
N ALA A 134 -6.27 12.81 -1.67
CA ALA A 134 -6.46 11.45 -1.18
C ALA A 134 -5.15 10.90 -0.56
N PRO A 135 -5.20 10.36 0.67
CA PRO A 135 -4.03 9.75 1.29
C PRO A 135 -3.67 8.45 0.57
N VAL A 136 -2.37 8.22 0.37
CA VAL A 136 -1.88 7.04 -0.34
C VAL A 136 -1.47 5.90 0.60
N ARG A 137 -1.69 4.68 0.12
CA ARG A 137 -1.06 3.44 0.56
C ARG A 137 0.16 3.19 -0.30
N LEU A 138 1.31 3.06 0.34
CA LEU A 138 2.56 2.73 -0.33
C LEU A 138 2.84 1.25 -0.13
N ARG A 139 3.06 0.52 -1.21
CA ARG A 139 3.51 -0.87 -1.19
C ARG A 139 4.88 -0.99 -1.85
N TYR A 140 5.77 -1.73 -1.21
CA TYR A 140 7.14 -1.99 -1.64
C TYR A 140 7.39 -3.49 -1.73
N GLY A 141 8.20 -3.92 -2.69
CA GLY A 141 8.65 -5.32 -2.82
C GLY A 141 8.43 -5.86 -4.22
N VAL A 142 8.23 -7.18 -4.32
CA VAL A 142 7.87 -7.84 -5.58
C VAL A 142 6.44 -7.43 -5.92
N LEU A 143 6.31 -6.54 -6.90
CA LEU A 143 5.02 -6.13 -7.41
C LEU A 143 4.60 -7.11 -8.50
N PRO A 144 3.33 -7.57 -8.51
CA PRO A 144 2.85 -8.41 -9.59
C PRO A 144 3.08 -7.72 -10.93
N ALA A 145 3.63 -8.47 -11.88
CA ALA A 145 3.73 -8.06 -13.28
C ALA A 145 2.32 -8.07 -13.89
N ASP A 146 1.51 -7.08 -13.51
CA ASP A 146 0.20 -6.90 -14.13
C ASP A 146 0.39 -6.29 -15.54
N ASP A 147 -0.55 -6.58 -16.45
CA ASP A 147 -0.66 -6.02 -17.82
C ASP A 147 -0.99 -4.51 -17.85
N ALA A 148 -0.29 -3.74 -17.02
CA ALA A 148 -0.67 -2.39 -16.67
C ALA A 148 -0.49 -1.46 -17.86
N LEU A 149 -1.58 -0.83 -18.27
CA LEU A 149 -1.55 0.16 -19.35
C LEU A 149 -0.88 1.45 -18.86
N ALA A 150 -0.43 2.27 -19.81
CA ALA A 150 0.03 3.62 -19.53
C ALA A 150 -1.04 4.36 -18.71
N TYR A 151 -0.65 4.91 -17.57
CA TYR A 151 -1.59 5.48 -16.63
C TYR A 151 -2.32 6.69 -17.22
N GLN A 152 -3.63 6.76 -16.97
CA GLN A 152 -4.47 7.92 -17.31
C GLN A 152 -5.23 8.35 -16.07
N THR A 153 -5.28 9.65 -15.81
CA THR A 153 -6.09 10.21 -14.73
C THR A 153 -7.58 9.99 -15.00
N PRO A 154 -8.42 9.82 -13.95
CA PRO A 154 -9.85 9.66 -14.13
C PRO A 154 -10.49 10.92 -14.76
N ARG A 155 -11.68 10.74 -15.34
CA ARG A 155 -12.50 11.87 -15.78
C ARG A 155 -13.19 12.49 -14.58
N TRP A 156 -13.08 13.81 -14.44
CA TRP A 156 -13.68 14.54 -13.31
C TRP A 156 -15.21 14.50 -13.37
N GLY A 157 -15.85 14.29 -12.22
CA GLY A 157 -17.31 14.22 -12.11
C GLY A 157 -17.94 12.96 -12.70
N ALA A 158 -17.13 12.00 -13.18
CA ALA A 158 -17.59 10.71 -13.65
C ALA A 158 -17.30 9.60 -12.63
N CYS A 159 -18.11 8.55 -12.69
CA CYS A 159 -17.91 7.28 -12.01
C CYS A 159 -17.53 6.16 -13.01
N GLU A 160 -17.20 6.54 -14.26
CA GLU A 160 -16.94 5.66 -15.40
C GLU A 160 -15.76 6.19 -16.24
#